data_AF-A0A6A3PML2-F1
#
_entry.id   AF-A0A6A3PML2-F1
#
_cell.length_a   1.000
_cell.length_b   1.000
_cell.length_c   1.000
_cell.angle_alpha   90.00
_cell.angle_beta   90.00
_cell.angle_gamma   90.00
#
_symmetry.space_group_name_H-M   'P 1'
#
loop_
_entity.id
_entity.type
_entity.pdbx_description
1 polymer ?
#
loop_
_entity_poly.entity_id
_entity_poly.type
_entity_poly.pdbx_seq_one_letter_code
_entity_poly.pdbx_strand_id
1 'polypeptide(L)'
;SHLPALRQLPSEAHKETNDMLKERVRREKQPRGPLQCQYPGRCSNERAINPNGGRHWLCKSHRDHQNALQRDRYKKKLSRPRTNHR
;
A
#
# COMPACT_ATOMS: atom_id res chain seq x y z
N SER A 1 -19.73 15.22 -44.44
CA SER A 1 -19.28 14.36 -43.33
C SER A 1 -19.54 15.06 -42.01
N HIS A 2 -20.58 14.68 -41.28
CA HIS A 2 -20.92 15.25 -39.97
C HIS A 2 -20.67 14.15 -38.92
N LEU A 3 -19.74 14.37 -37.99
CA LEU A 3 -19.51 13.45 -36.87
C LEU A 3 -20.58 13.72 -35.80
N PRO A 4 -21.17 12.68 -35.18
CA PRO A 4 -22.20 12.87 -34.18
C PRO A 4 -21.58 13.41 -32.88
N ALA A 5 -22.26 14.38 -32.28
CA ALA A 5 -21.89 15.02 -31.03
C ALA A 5 -21.76 13.96 -29.91
N LEU A 6 -20.59 13.94 -29.25
CA LEU A 6 -20.38 13.18 -28.03
C LEU A 6 -21.34 13.67 -26.95
N ARG A 7 -22.35 12.85 -26.69
CA ARG A 7 -23.31 13.02 -25.59
C ARG A 7 -22.54 13.01 -24.28
N GLN A 8 -22.38 14.18 -23.65
CA GLN A 8 -21.82 14.31 -22.32
C GLN A 8 -22.70 13.51 -21.36
N LEU A 9 -22.16 12.43 -20.78
CA LEU A 9 -22.83 11.65 -19.74
C LEU A 9 -22.92 12.50 -18.45
N PRO A 10 -24.01 12.40 -17.68
CA PRO A 10 -24.22 13.24 -16.52
C PRO A 10 -23.15 13.01 -15.44
N SER A 11 -22.45 14.09 -15.07
CA SER A 11 -21.33 14.13 -14.12
C SER A 11 -21.62 13.57 -12.73
N GLU A 12 -22.90 13.44 -12.38
CA GLU A 12 -23.37 13.10 -11.04
C GLU A 12 -23.06 11.64 -10.67
N ALA A 13 -23.12 10.70 -11.64
CA ALA A 13 -22.79 9.29 -11.42
C ALA A 13 -21.29 9.04 -11.16
N HIS A 14 -20.41 9.89 -11.70
CA HIS A 14 -18.96 9.81 -11.46
C HIS A 14 -18.54 10.31 -10.08
N LYS A 15 -19.35 11.18 -9.45
CA LYS A 15 -19.11 11.68 -8.09
C LYS A 15 -19.46 10.61 -7.06
N GLU A 16 -20.60 9.95 -7.21
CA GLU A 16 -21.05 8.85 -6.33
C GLU A 16 -20.05 7.70 -6.29
N THR A 17 -19.54 7.27 -7.44
CA THR A 17 -18.56 6.17 -7.52
C THR A 17 -17.21 6.53 -6.88
N ASN A 18 -16.77 7.78 -7.03
CA ASN A 18 -15.57 8.28 -6.35
C ASN A 18 -15.76 8.35 -4.84
N ASP A 19 -16.92 8.82 -4.36
CA ASP A 19 -17.21 8.91 -2.92
C ASP A 19 -17.30 7.52 -2.28
N MET A 20 -17.93 6.55 -2.95
CA MET A 20 -17.97 5.15 -2.50
C MET A 20 -16.57 4.50 -2.46
N LEU A 21 -15.70 4.79 -3.44
CA LEU A 21 -14.30 4.34 -3.41
C LEU A 21 -13.53 5.00 -2.27
N LYS A 22 -13.76 6.29 -2.03
CA LYS A 22 -13.11 7.07 -0.97
C LYS A 22 -13.55 6.60 0.42
N GLU A 23 -14.83 6.26 0.60
CA GLU A 23 -15.37 5.64 1.81
C GLU A 23 -14.81 4.24 2.05
N ARG A 24 -14.62 3.43 1.00
CA ARG A 24 -13.94 2.13 1.12
C ARG A 24 -12.49 2.30 1.59
N VAL A 25 -11.76 3.25 1.01
CA VAL A 25 -10.38 3.60 1.44
C VAL A 25 -10.35 4.15 2.88
N ARG A 26 -11.35 4.93 3.29
CA ARG A 26 -11.49 5.45 4.66
C ARG A 26 -11.76 4.33 5.68
N ARG A 27 -12.60 3.35 5.33
CA ARG A 27 -12.88 2.17 6.19
C ARG A 27 -11.66 1.24 6.33
N GLU A 28 -10.81 1.14 5.31
CA GLU A 28 -9.52 0.44 5.41
C GLU A 28 -8.49 1.20 6.28
N LYS A 29 -8.65 2.53 6.38
CA LYS A 29 -7.91 3.42 7.27
C LYS A 29 -8.51 3.55 8.69
N GLN A 30 -9.40 2.65 9.11
CA GLN A 30 -9.80 2.63 10.51
C GLN A 30 -8.54 2.51 11.39
N PRO A 31 -8.32 3.43 12.35
CA PRO A 31 -7.11 3.47 13.13
C PRO A 31 -7.05 2.19 13.98
N ARG A 32 -6.20 1.24 13.53
CA ARG A 32 -5.78 0.11 14.35
C ARG A 32 -5.20 0.67 15.64
N GLY A 33 -5.42 -0.02 16.76
CA GLY A 33 -4.98 0.47 18.07
C GLY A 33 -3.51 0.92 18.05
N PRO A 34 -3.10 1.88 18.90
CA PRO A 34 -1.75 2.43 18.87
C PRO A 34 -0.63 1.37 19.05
N LEU A 35 -0.99 0.20 19.61
CA LEU A 35 -0.12 -0.96 19.79
C LEU A 35 -0.20 -1.97 18.65
N GLN A 36 -1.22 -1.92 17.79
CA GLN A 36 -1.46 -2.93 16.77
C GLN A 36 -0.67 -2.65 15.49
N CYS A 37 -0.29 -3.74 14.84
CA CYS A 37 0.38 -3.73 13.55
C CYS A 37 -0.38 -2.92 12.50
N GLN A 38 0.31 -2.01 11.81
CA GLN A 38 -0.29 -1.18 10.77
C GLN A 38 -0.25 -1.82 9.37
N TYR A 39 0.02 -3.12 9.26
CA TYR A 39 -0.01 -3.82 7.97
C TYR A 39 -1.38 -3.63 7.28
N PRO A 40 -1.44 -3.40 5.96
CA PRO A 40 -2.70 -3.17 5.23
C PRO A 40 -3.69 -4.34 5.27
N GLY A 41 -3.26 -5.55 5.68
CA GLY A 41 -4.14 -6.67 6.01
C GLY A 41 -4.61 -6.65 7.48
N ARG A 42 -5.66 -7.41 7.80
CA ARG A 42 -6.10 -7.61 9.18
C ARG A 42 -5.00 -8.34 9.97
N CYS A 43 -4.27 -7.58 10.80
CA CYS A 43 -3.24 -8.10 11.68
C CYS A 43 -3.52 -7.66 13.10
N SER A 44 -3.77 -8.62 14.00
CA SER A 44 -4.00 -8.40 15.42
C SER A 44 -2.72 -8.36 16.26
N ASN A 45 -1.57 -8.66 15.65
CA ASN A 45 -0.28 -8.69 16.36
C ASN A 45 0.15 -7.29 16.80
N GLU A 46 0.87 -7.22 17.92
CA GLU A 46 1.45 -5.98 18.42
C GLU A 46 2.64 -5.50 17.57
N ARG A 47 2.86 -4.19 17.57
CA ARG A 47 4.01 -3.53 16.96
C ARG A 47 5.29 -4.03 17.60
N ALA A 48 6.27 -4.36 16.77
CA ALA A 48 7.58 -4.73 17.27
C ALA A 48 8.26 -3.52 17.92
N ILE A 49 9.04 -3.76 18.97
CA ILE A 49 9.83 -2.72 19.65
C ILE A 49 11.25 -2.72 19.07
N ASN A 50 11.76 -1.53 18.78
CA ASN A 50 13.16 -1.30 18.42
C ASN A 50 14.04 -1.47 19.66
N PRO A 51 15.33 -1.80 19.51
CA PRO A 51 16.27 -1.78 20.64
C PRO A 51 16.28 -0.44 21.39
N ASN A 52 16.01 0.66 20.68
CA ASN A 52 15.96 2.02 21.23
C ASN A 52 14.61 2.37 21.90
N GLY A 53 13.73 1.39 22.16
CA GLY A 53 12.43 1.60 22.80
C GLY A 53 11.32 2.16 21.90
N GLY A 54 11.65 2.69 20.72
CA GLY A 54 10.65 3.11 19.73
C GLY A 54 9.86 1.93 19.15
N ARG A 55 8.59 2.12 18.78
CA ARG A 55 7.78 1.07 18.15
C ARG A 55 7.86 1.14 16.63
N HIS A 56 8.07 -0.02 16.00
CA HIS A 56 7.90 -0.18 14.57
C HIS A 56 6.44 0.03 14.17
N TRP A 57 6.22 0.41 12.91
CA TRP A 57 4.87 0.46 12.34
C TRP A 57 4.24 -0.93 12.15
N LEU A 58 5.06 -1.98 12.04
CA LEU A 58 4.65 -3.37 11.82
C LEU A 58 4.95 -4.25 13.04
N CYS A 59 4.26 -5.38 13.12
CA CYS A 59 4.64 -6.46 14.01
C CYS A 59 5.92 -7.17 13.54
N LYS A 60 6.50 -8.00 14.42
CA LYS A 60 7.73 -8.76 14.14
C LYS A 60 7.60 -9.60 12.86
N SER A 61 6.50 -10.33 12.71
CA SER A 61 6.24 -11.19 11.55
C SER A 61 6.29 -10.42 10.22
N HIS A 62 5.54 -9.33 10.11
CA HIS A 62 5.53 -8.52 8.88
C HIS A 62 6.85 -7.80 8.64
N ARG A 63 7.54 -7.36 9.69
CA ARG A 63 8.88 -6.77 9.56
C ARG A 63 9.87 -7.78 8.98
N ASP A 64 9.88 -9.00 9.54
CA ASP A 64 10.80 -10.05 9.11
C ASP A 64 10.50 -10.50 7.67
N HIS A 65 9.21 -10.54 7.28
CA HIS A 65 8.80 -10.80 5.90
C HIS A 65 9.27 -9.71 4.92
N GLN A 66 9.08 -8.42 5.26
CA GLN A 66 9.57 -7.32 4.43
C GLN A 66 11.10 -7.33 4.29
N ASN A 67 11.83 -7.66 5.37
CA ASN A 67 13.28 -7.83 5.34
C ASN A 67 13.69 -8.99 4.41
N ALA A 68 12.97 -10.11 4.43
CA ALA A 68 13.23 -11.23 3.52
C ALA A 68 13.03 -10.82 2.05
N LEU A 69 11.91 -10.16 1.73
CA LEU A 69 11.64 -9.62 0.39
C LEU A 69 12.71 -8.62 -0.05
N GLN A 70 13.16 -7.76 0.86
CA GLN A 70 14.24 -6.81 0.59
C GLN A 70 15.54 -7.56 0.27
N ARG A 71 15.96 -8.52 1.10
CA ARG A 71 17.16 -9.33 0.88
C ARG A 71 17.13 -10.04 -0.47
N ASP A 72 16.00 -10.61 -0.85
CA ASP A 72 15.83 -11.28 -2.13
C ASP A 72 15.95 -10.32 -3.31
N ARG A 73 15.39 -9.10 -3.20
CA ARG A 73 15.57 -8.05 -4.22
C ARG A 73 17.04 -7.63 -4.35
N TYR A 74 17.77 -7.50 -3.24
CA TYR A 74 19.20 -7.16 -3.27
C TYR A 74 20.02 -8.26 -3.93
N LYS A 75 19.78 -9.54 -3.58
CA LYS A 75 20.45 -10.67 -4.22
C LYS A 75 20.26 -10.64 -5.75
N LYS A 76 19.02 -10.44 -6.21
CA LYS A 76 18.70 -10.33 -7.64
C LYS A 76 19.33 -9.13 -8.34
N LYS A 77 19.51 -8.00 -7.64
CA LYS A 77 20.20 -6.81 -8.17
C LYS A 77 21.71 -7.04 -8.31
N LEU A 78 22.33 -7.71 -7.34
CA LEU A 78 23.76 -8.03 -7.38
C LEU A 78 24.09 -9.07 -8.45
N SER A 79 23.17 -10.01 -8.71
CA SER A 79 23.33 -11.00 -9.77
C SER A 79 22.99 -10.48 -11.17
N ARG A 80 22.35 -9.30 -11.29
CA ARG A 80 22.05 -8.69 -12.60
C ARG A 80 23.24 -7.83 -13.02
N PRO A 81 23.94 -8.15 -14.12
CA PRO A 81 24.95 -7.23 -14.65
C PRO A 81 24.27 -5.88 -14.92
N ARG A 82 24.90 -4.78 -14.47
CA ARG A 82 24.42 -3.44 -14.79
C ARG A 82 24.49 -3.27 -16.31
N THR A 83 23.35 -3.33 -16.99
CA THR A 83 23.28 -2.97 -18.40
C THR A 83 23.49 -1.47 -18.49
N ASN A 84 24.71 -1.05 -18.86
CA ASN A 84 24.96 0.31 -19.31
C ASN A 84 24.21 0.50 -20.63
N HIS A 85 23.07 1.18 -20.60
CA HIS A 85 22.51 1.74 -21.82
C HIS A 85 23.36 2.97 -22.16
N ARG A 86 24.26 2.78 -23.11
CA ARG A 86 25.04 3.81 -23.78
C ARG A 86 24.19 4.48 -24.85
#